data_AF-A0A9P5Z2P3-F1
#
_entry.id   AF-A0A9P5Z2P3-F1
#
_cell.length_a   1.000
_cell.length_b   1.000
_cell.length_c   1.000
_cell.angle_alpha   90.00
_cell.angle_beta   90.00
_cell.angle_gamma   90.00
#
_symmetry.space_group_name_H-M   'P 1'
#
loop_
_entity.id
_entity.type
_entity.pdbx_description
1 polymer ?
#
loop_
_entity_poly.entity_id
_entity_poly.type
_entity_poly.pdbx_seq_one_letter_code
_entity_poly.pdbx_strand_id
1 'polypeptide(L)' 'MRFPAASLTLCITLISQALASPAPQVTDPVVHHCGGTLELQCPKGWRCCGPIEVTLGGTCYKGLTGVCPL' A
#
# COMPACT_ATOMS: atom_id res chain seq x y z
N MET A 1 -3.49 41.88 29.46
CA MET A 1 -3.88 40.52 29.05
C MET A 1 -2.60 39.78 28.68
N ARG A 2 -2.15 38.82 29.50
CA ARG A 2 -0.94 38.04 29.22
C ARG A 2 -1.37 36.85 28.38
N PHE A 3 -1.13 36.91 27.08
CA PHE A 3 -1.37 35.77 26.19
C PHE A 3 -0.40 34.65 26.57
N PRO A 4 -0.88 33.44 26.93
CA PRO A 4 0.00 32.35 27.26
C PRO A 4 0.71 31.90 25.98
N ALA A 5 2.02 32.15 25.90
CA ALA A 5 2.88 31.78 24.77
C ALA A 5 2.75 30.29 24.40
N ALA A 6 2.34 29.45 25.35
CA ALA A 6 2.06 28.03 25.18
C ALA A 6 0.95 27.71 24.15
N SER A 7 -0.02 28.62 23.93
CA SER A 7 -1.11 28.37 22.99
C SER A 7 -0.69 28.57 21.53
N LEU A 8 0.34 29.38 21.28
CA LEU A 8 0.84 29.66 19.94
C LEU A 8 1.73 28.51 19.42
N THR A 9 2.53 27.91 20.30
CA THR A 9 3.39 26.77 19.98
C THR A 9 2.61 25.52 19.62
N LEU A 10 1.44 25.30 20.22
CA LEU A 10 0.58 24.15 19.92
C LEU A 10 0.01 24.21 18.49
N CYS A 11 -0.29 25.41 17.97
CA CYS A 11 -0.81 25.57 16.62
C CYS A 11 0.24 25.28 15.54
N ILE A 12 1.53 25.54 15.83
CA ILE A 12 2.62 25.37 14.84
C ILE A 12 2.91 23.88 14.60
N THR A 13 2.80 23.02 15.63
CA THR A 13 3.08 21.58 15.50
C THR A 13 2.02 20.83 14.69
N LEU A 14 0.78 21.33 14.67
CA LEU A 14 -0.32 20.73 13.90
C LEU A 14 -0.18 20.94 12.38
N ILE A 15 0.48 22.01 11.94
CA ILE A 15 0.63 22.35 10.51
C ILE A 15 1.70 21.47 9.83
N SER A 16 2.68 20.97 10.59
CA SER A 16 3.77 20.14 10.05
C SER A 16 3.32 18.73 9.59
N GLN A 17 2.11 18.29 9.96
CA GLN A 17 1.59 16.96 9.61
C GLN A 17 1.00 16.91 8.18
N ALA A 18 0.92 18.04 7.47
CA ALA A 18 0.23 18.12 6.17
C ALA A 18 1.08 17.66 4.96
N LEU A 19 2.37 17.35 5.13
CA LEU A 19 3.22 16.78 4.08
C LEU A 19 3.18 15.24 4.07
N ALA A 20 1.99 14.66 4.13
CA ALA A 20 1.81 13.30 3.64
C ALA A 20 1.76 13.37 2.10
N SER A 21 2.93 13.23 1.45
CA SER A 21 2.95 13.02 0.00
C SER A 21 2.07 11.80 -0.30
N PRO A 22 1.05 11.90 -1.17
CA PRO A 22 0.27 10.74 -1.55
C PRO A 22 1.23 9.68 -2.09
N ALA A 23 1.14 8.47 -1.54
CA ALA A 23 1.92 7.35 -2.05
C ALA A 23 1.61 7.21 -3.55
N PRO A 24 2.62 6.98 -4.40
CA PRO A 24 2.40 6.82 -5.83
C PRO A 24 1.34 5.75 -6.06
N GLN A 25 0.18 6.17 -6.58
CA GLN A 25 -0.89 5.27 -6.96
C GLN A 25 -0.39 4.51 -8.18
N VAL A 26 -0.13 3.21 -7.98
CA VAL A 26 0.34 2.31 -9.03
C VAL A 26 -0.59 2.45 -10.24
N THR A 27 -0.01 2.78 -11.39
CA THR A 27 -0.69 3.21 -12.63
C THR A 27 -1.39 2.06 -13.38
N ASP A 28 -1.47 0.87 -12.80
CA ASP A 28 -2.26 -0.25 -13.34
C ASP A 28 -3.65 -0.21 -12.67
N PRO A 29 -4.73 0.17 -13.39
CA PRO A 29 -6.07 0.32 -12.81
C PRO A 29 -6.72 -1.02 -12.44
N VAL A 30 -6.09 -2.16 -12.78
CA VAL A 30 -6.61 -3.50 -12.54
C VAL A 30 -5.62 -4.26 -11.66
N VAL A 31 -6.02 -4.51 -10.42
CA VAL A 31 -5.31 -5.41 -9.51
C VAL A 31 -5.78 -6.82 -9.81
N HIS A 32 -4.84 -7.68 -10.20
CA HIS A 32 -5.11 -9.10 -10.43
C HIS A 32 -4.84 -9.90 -9.15
N HIS A 33 -5.77 -10.76 -8.78
CA HIS A 33 -5.65 -11.65 -7.63
C HIS A 33 -5.38 -13.09 -8.06
N CYS A 34 -4.76 -13.86 -7.16
CA CYS A 34 -4.43 -15.26 -7.37
C CYS A 34 -4.73 -16.09 -6.11
N GLY A 35 -4.87 -17.40 -6.24
CA GLY A 35 -5.17 -18.32 -5.14
C GLY A 35 -6.57 -18.12 -4.54
N GLY A 36 -6.67 -18.36 -3.24
CA GLY A 36 -7.93 -18.29 -2.48
C GLY A 36 -8.85 -19.48 -2.75
N THR A 37 -10.09 -19.39 -2.27
CA THR A 37 -11.13 -20.44 -2.45
C THR A 37 -11.51 -20.71 -3.91
N LEU A 38 -11.18 -19.79 -4.81
CA LEU A 38 -11.48 -19.87 -6.23
C LEU A 38 -10.28 -20.31 -7.08
N GLU A 39 -9.14 -20.64 -6.45
CA GLU A 39 -7.90 -21.09 -7.10
C GLU A 39 -7.49 -20.22 -8.31
N LEU A 40 -7.58 -18.90 -8.15
CA LEU A 40 -7.35 -17.95 -9.23
C LEU A 40 -5.89 -18.00 -9.71
N GLN A 41 -5.66 -18.01 -11.02
CA GLN A 41 -4.32 -18.01 -11.58
C GLN A 41 -3.95 -16.64 -12.15
N CYS A 42 -2.69 -16.25 -11.97
CA CYS A 42 -2.18 -15.05 -12.58
C CYS A 42 -2.11 -15.19 -14.11
N PRO A 43 -2.31 -14.09 -14.86
CA PRO A 43 -2.10 -14.08 -16.30
C PRO A 43 -0.65 -14.41 -16.68
N LYS A 44 -0.44 -14.84 -17.93
CA LYS A 44 0.89 -15.24 -18.42
C LYS A 44 1.90 -14.09 -18.29
N GLY A 45 3.10 -14.40 -17.78
CA GLY A 45 4.16 -13.42 -17.56
C GLY A 45 4.06 -12.68 -16.22
N TRP A 46 3.08 -13.03 -15.39
CA TRP A 46 2.91 -12.49 -14.03
C TRP A 46 3.19 -13.58 -13.00
N ARG A 47 3.60 -13.17 -11.81
CA ARG A 47 3.80 -14.04 -10.65
C ARG A 47 2.78 -13.70 -9.58
N CYS A 48 2.37 -14.71 -8.83
CA CYS A 48 1.53 -14.53 -7.65
C CYS A 48 2.42 -14.17 -6.45
N CYS A 49 2.11 -13.06 -5.78
CA CYS A 49 2.76 -12.62 -4.56
C CYS A 49 1.71 -12.36 -3.48
N GLY A 50 1.74 -13.16 -2.42
CA GLY A 50 0.89 -13.02 -1.25
C GLY A 50 0.21 -14.33 -0.85
N PRO A 51 -0.27 -14.39 0.40
CA PRO A 51 0.48 -14.70 1.60
C PRO A 51 0.76 -16.22 1.72
N ILE A 52 1.39 -16.61 2.83
CA ILE A 52 1.85 -17.99 3.09
C ILE A 52 0.68 -19.01 3.20
N GLU A 53 -0.56 -18.55 3.35
CA GLU A 53 -1.73 -19.43 3.51
C GLU A 53 -2.55 -19.62 2.23
N VAL A 54 -2.82 -20.90 1.93
CA VAL A 54 -3.56 -21.41 0.76
C VAL A 54 -4.96 -20.79 0.60
N THR A 55 -5.60 -20.40 1.70
CA THR A 55 -6.99 -19.91 1.71
C THR A 55 -7.15 -18.41 1.50
N LEU A 56 -6.10 -17.61 1.72
CA LEU A 56 -6.20 -16.14 1.70
C LEU A 56 -5.93 -15.53 0.32
N GLY A 57 -5.17 -16.22 -0.54
CA GLY A 57 -4.86 -15.77 -1.90
C GLY A 57 -3.94 -14.54 -1.96
N GLY A 58 -3.27 -14.34 -3.10
CA GLY A 58 -2.27 -13.28 -3.30
C GLY A 58 -2.65 -12.25 -4.34
N THR A 59 -1.68 -11.42 -4.70
CA THR A 59 -1.78 -10.39 -5.75
C THR A 59 -0.77 -10.68 -6.84
N CYS A 60 -1.16 -10.52 -8.10
CA CYS A 60 -0.28 -10.78 -9.24
C CYS A 60 0.60 -9.56 -9.54
N TYR A 61 1.88 -9.81 -9.80
CA TYR A 61 2.85 -8.80 -10.21
C TYR A 61 3.50 -9.20 -11.53
N LYS A 62 3.88 -8.20 -12.34
CA LYS A 62 4.57 -8.43 -13.61
C LYS A 62 5.94 -9.09 -13.38
N GLY A 63 6.28 -10.06 -14.24
CA GLY A 63 7.54 -10.78 -14.23
C GLY A 63 7.44 -12.16 -13.57
N LEU A 64 7.96 -13.18 -14.24
CA LEU A 64 7.97 -14.57 -13.79
C LEU A 64 8.94 -14.84 -12.63
N THR A 65 9.93 -13.96 -12.44
CA THR A 65 11.00 -14.11 -11.44
C THR A 65 11.20 -12.80 -10.68
N GLY A 66 11.69 -12.90 -9.45
CA GLY A 66 12.00 -11.76 -8.60
C GLY A 66 11.34 -11.84 -7.23
N VAL A 67 11.73 -10.92 -6.35
CA VAL A 67 11.19 -10.83 -4.99
C VAL A 67 9.81 -10.19 -5.04
N CYS A 68 8.88 -10.68 -4.23
CA CYS A 68 7.59 -10.04 -4.02
C CYS A 68 7.78 -8.73 -3.26
N PRO A 69 7.07 -7.64 -3.62
CA PRO A 69 7.11 -6.42 -2.84
C PRO A 69 6.61 -6.68 -1.42
N LEU A 70 7.33 -6.14 -0.43
CA LEU A 70 7.00 -6.20 0.99
C LEU A 70 5.89 -5.22 1.36
#